data_AF-A0A3S3DZI7-F1
#
_entry.id   AF-A0A3S3DZI7-F1
#
_cell.length_a   1.000
_cell.length_b   1.000
_cell.length_c   1.000
_cell.angle_alpha   90.00
_cell.angle_beta   90.00
_cell.angle_gamma   90.00
#
_symmetry.space_group_name_H-M   'P 1'
#
loop_
_entity.id
_entity.type
_entity.pdbx_description
1 polymer ?
#
loop_
_entity_poly.entity_id
_entity_poly.type
_entity_poly.pdbx_seq_one_letter_code
_entity_poly.pdbx_strand_id
1 'polypeptide(L)'
;MSQDFFGLSLKKIAADRAHQFWLLGIDSQQRTLVDLLGNIDTGSMAIINERFFDTDAGFRISAQKALKRLPVRADIFLLNTDYFEQPAPDVDPMLVHEICHGLDQLNLAPPGQITDLDRHNAQVIFEAYDPEAWSAGHNGRWGQYLAWSGRRSVELGRTASISEFIKLSIPAYDRPNWQDGAIREK
;
A
#
# COMPACT_ATOMS: atom_id res chain seq x y z
N MET A 1 -0.05 -18.60 4.63
CA MET A 1 -0.90 -17.63 3.91
C MET A 1 -0.25 -17.32 2.57
N SER A 2 -0.99 -17.31 1.46
CA SER A 2 -0.45 -16.76 0.20
C SER A 2 -0.61 -15.24 0.21
N GLN A 3 0.41 -14.52 -0.26
CA GLN A 3 0.47 -13.05 -0.20
C GLN A 3 -0.02 -12.48 -1.54
N ASP A 4 -1.22 -12.89 -1.93
CA ASP A 4 -1.82 -12.59 -3.23
C ASP A 4 -2.91 -11.53 -3.07
N PHE A 5 -2.52 -10.28 -3.30
CA PHE A 5 -3.40 -9.11 -3.20
C PHE A 5 -4.19 -8.98 -4.51
N PHE A 6 -5.38 -9.57 -4.55
CA PHE A 6 -6.30 -9.55 -5.70
C PHE A 6 -5.73 -10.10 -7.03
N GLY A 7 -4.67 -10.90 -6.95
CA GLY A 7 -3.91 -11.43 -8.11
C GLY A 7 -2.47 -10.89 -8.21
N LEU A 8 -2.10 -9.90 -7.41
CA LEU A 8 -0.72 -9.47 -7.20
C LEU A 8 -0.04 -10.36 -6.16
N SER A 9 0.76 -11.32 -6.61
CA SER A 9 1.66 -12.03 -5.70
C SER A 9 2.89 -11.16 -5.44
N LEU A 10 3.02 -10.59 -4.23
CA LEU A 10 4.18 -9.77 -3.86
C LEU A 10 5.50 -10.56 -4.01
N LYS A 11 5.43 -11.88 -3.74
CA LYS A 11 6.54 -12.83 -3.96
C LYS A 11 6.97 -12.92 -5.43
N LYS A 12 6.03 -12.83 -6.38
CA LYS A 12 6.35 -12.82 -7.82
C LYS A 12 7.01 -11.51 -8.22
N ILE A 13 6.50 -10.37 -7.75
CA ILE A 13 7.10 -9.05 -7.99
C ILE A 13 8.55 -9.00 -7.47
N ALA A 14 8.82 -9.62 -6.33
CA ALA A 14 10.18 -9.79 -5.79
C ALA A 14 11.08 -10.61 -6.73
N ALA A 15 10.60 -11.81 -7.09
CA ALA A 15 11.33 -12.77 -7.91
C ALA A 15 11.70 -12.21 -9.30
N ASP A 16 10.73 -11.59 -9.98
CA ASP A 16 10.89 -11.01 -11.32
C ASP A 16 11.93 -9.86 -11.36
N ARG A 17 12.29 -9.29 -10.19
CA ARG A 17 13.26 -8.19 -10.03
C ARG A 17 14.63 -8.62 -9.53
N ALA A 18 14.83 -9.91 -9.23
CA ALA A 18 16.02 -10.43 -8.54
C ALA A 18 16.34 -9.67 -7.22
N HIS A 19 15.29 -9.18 -6.55
CA HIS A 19 15.35 -8.48 -5.26
C HIS A 19 14.66 -9.32 -4.18
N GLN A 20 15.08 -9.16 -2.93
CA GLN A 20 14.24 -9.56 -1.81
C GLN A 20 13.08 -8.57 -1.65
N PHE A 21 11.97 -9.03 -1.08
CA PHE A 21 10.83 -8.21 -0.71
C PHE A 21 10.59 -8.35 0.78
N TRP A 22 10.59 -7.22 1.47
CA TRP A 22 10.48 -7.12 2.93
C TRP A 22 9.27 -6.27 3.27
N LEU A 23 8.37 -6.79 4.11
CA LEU A 23 7.22 -6.05 4.62
C LEU A 23 7.46 -5.77 6.11
N LEU A 24 7.49 -4.51 6.47
CA LEU A 24 7.85 -4.01 7.78
C LEU A 24 6.70 -3.22 8.38
N GLY A 25 6.27 -3.62 9.56
CA GLY A 25 5.46 -2.80 10.44
C GLY A 25 6.33 -1.75 11.13
N ILE A 26 5.79 -0.55 11.35
CA ILE A 26 6.33 0.49 12.23
C ILE A 26 5.37 0.59 13.41
N ASP A 27 5.79 0.17 14.60
CA ASP A 27 5.11 0.54 15.84
C ASP A 27 5.58 1.95 16.20
N SER A 28 4.74 2.96 15.95
CA SER A 28 5.11 4.37 16.15
C SER A 28 5.23 4.71 17.65
N GLN A 29 4.45 4.03 18.50
CA GLN A 29 4.42 4.25 19.94
C GLN A 29 5.69 3.72 20.62
N GLN A 30 6.12 2.51 20.26
CA GLN A 30 7.34 1.89 20.78
C GLN A 30 8.59 2.31 19.98
N ARG A 31 8.41 2.94 18.81
CA ARG A 31 9.47 3.32 17.87
C ARG A 31 10.32 2.11 17.47
N THR A 32 9.65 1.05 17.02
CA THR A 32 10.31 -0.21 16.60
C THR A 32 9.74 -0.73 15.28
N LEU A 33 10.59 -1.40 14.51
CA LEU A 33 10.16 -2.09 13.29
C LEU A 33 9.85 -3.57 13.58
N VAL A 34 8.81 -4.08 12.94
CA VAL A 34 8.37 -5.49 13.02
C VAL A 34 8.48 -6.12 11.63
N ASP A 35 9.17 -7.25 11.50
CA ASP A 35 9.15 -8.04 10.27
C ASP A 35 7.83 -8.81 10.14
N LEU A 36 6.97 -8.37 9.22
CA LEU A 36 5.64 -8.95 9.01
C LEU A 36 5.67 -10.22 8.15
N LEU A 37 6.80 -10.56 7.52
CA LEU A 37 6.95 -11.78 6.71
C LEU A 37 7.88 -12.82 7.36
N GLY A 38 8.66 -12.44 8.36
CA GLY A 38 9.65 -13.29 9.03
C GLY A 38 10.79 -13.73 8.10
N ASN A 39 11.20 -12.85 7.17
CA ASN A 39 12.20 -13.13 6.14
C ASN A 39 13.45 -12.22 6.17
N ILE A 40 13.60 -11.38 7.19
CA ILE A 40 14.71 -10.44 7.36
C ILE A 40 15.67 -10.96 8.45
N ASP A 41 16.98 -11.00 8.15
CA ASP A 41 17.99 -11.36 9.14
C ASP A 41 18.22 -10.23 10.17
N THR A 42 18.65 -10.60 11.38
CA THR A 42 18.87 -9.64 12.48
C THR A 42 19.87 -8.51 12.14
N GLY A 43 20.86 -8.78 11.29
CA GLY A 43 21.85 -7.78 10.87
C GLY A 43 21.25 -6.75 9.91
N SER A 44 20.50 -7.21 8.91
CA SER A 44 19.72 -6.33 8.04
C SER A 44 18.68 -5.54 8.85
N MET A 45 17.97 -6.19 9.78
CA MET A 45 16.94 -5.55 10.59
C MET A 45 17.48 -4.44 11.50
N ALA A 46 18.70 -4.59 12.03
CA ALA A 46 19.38 -3.53 12.77
C ALA A 46 19.68 -2.30 11.89
N ILE A 47 20.19 -2.52 10.67
CA ILE A 47 20.48 -1.44 9.70
C ILE A 47 19.21 -0.67 9.29
N ILE A 48 18.06 -1.35 9.21
CA ILE A 48 16.80 -0.69 8.86
C ILE A 48 16.25 0.10 10.07
N ASN A 49 16.30 -0.47 11.28
CA ASN A 49 15.91 0.23 12.51
C ASN A 49 16.73 1.52 12.73
N GLU A 50 18.04 1.53 12.45
CA GLU A 50 18.89 2.76 12.52
C GLU A 50 18.31 3.97 11.72
N ARG A 51 17.40 3.73 10.77
CA ARG A 51 16.94 4.76 9.82
C ARG A 51 15.43 5.03 9.79
N PHE A 52 14.60 4.10 10.23
CA PHE A 52 13.12 4.16 10.07
C PHE A 52 12.34 3.91 11.37
N PHE A 53 13.00 3.76 12.52
CA PHE A 53 12.34 3.52 13.80
C PHE A 53 11.44 4.68 14.27
N ASP A 54 11.57 5.87 13.69
CA ASP A 54 10.90 7.10 14.12
C ASP A 54 10.13 7.82 13.00
N THR A 55 9.74 7.09 11.95
CA THR A 55 8.94 7.63 10.84
C THR A 55 7.46 7.30 11.02
N ASP A 56 6.60 8.30 11.19
CA ASP A 56 5.15 8.12 11.40
C ASP A 56 4.37 7.65 10.16
N ALA A 57 4.99 7.63 8.97
CA ALA A 57 4.31 7.42 7.68
C ALA A 57 4.95 6.33 6.78
N GLY A 58 4.10 5.55 6.07
CA GLY A 58 4.45 5.02 4.74
C GLY A 58 4.32 6.15 3.68
N PHE A 59 4.97 6.17 2.51
CA PHE A 59 5.61 5.10 1.74
C PHE A 59 6.58 5.70 0.68
N ARG A 60 7.93 5.57 0.68
CA ARG A 60 8.83 4.40 0.57
C ARG A 60 10.29 4.90 0.52
N ILE A 61 11.30 4.05 0.72
CA ILE A 61 12.62 4.25 0.08
C ILE A 61 13.12 2.97 -0.61
N SER A 62 13.70 3.09 -1.81
CA SER A 62 14.55 2.04 -2.38
C SER A 62 15.72 1.80 -1.42
N ALA A 63 15.77 0.63 -0.78
CA ALA A 63 16.68 0.39 0.33
C ALA A 63 18.15 0.66 -0.04
N GLN A 64 18.55 0.41 -1.30
CA GLN A 64 19.89 0.71 -1.80
C GLN A 64 20.26 2.21 -1.79
N LYS A 65 19.29 3.15 -1.84
CA LYS A 65 19.55 4.60 -1.79
C LYS A 65 19.73 5.13 -0.37
N ALA A 66 18.94 4.66 0.60
CA ALA A 66 19.04 5.08 2.01
C ALA A 66 19.97 4.19 2.86
N LEU A 67 19.92 2.88 2.65
CA LEU A 67 20.61 1.86 3.43
C LEU A 67 21.74 1.21 2.61
N LYS A 68 22.73 2.02 2.23
CA LYS A 68 23.92 1.58 1.45
C LYS A 68 24.72 0.42 2.11
N ARG A 69 24.46 0.14 3.38
CA ARG A 69 25.10 -0.92 4.19
C ARG A 69 24.40 -2.29 4.07
N LEU A 70 23.23 -2.38 3.46
CA LEU A 70 22.52 -3.67 3.32
C LEU A 70 23.30 -4.65 2.42
N PRO A 71 23.46 -5.92 2.84
CA PRO A 71 24.19 -6.92 2.08
C PRO A 71 23.42 -7.44 0.85
N VAL A 72 22.12 -7.14 0.75
CA VAL A 72 21.23 -7.62 -0.31
C VAL A 72 20.51 -6.47 -1.02
N ARG A 73 20.05 -6.74 -2.25
CA ARG A 73 19.07 -5.88 -2.92
C ARG A 73 17.68 -6.22 -2.40
N ALA A 74 17.06 -5.28 -1.70
CA ALA A 74 15.70 -5.42 -1.20
C ALA A 74 14.83 -4.22 -1.63
N ASP A 75 13.59 -4.51 -2.01
CA ASP A 75 12.50 -3.55 -2.05
C ASP A 75 11.75 -3.66 -0.70
N ILE A 76 11.78 -2.59 0.10
CA ILE A 76 11.19 -2.54 1.44
C ILE A 76 9.83 -1.84 1.36
N PHE A 77 8.83 -2.45 1.99
CA PHE A 77 7.50 -1.89 2.21
C PHE A 77 7.34 -1.60 3.71
N LEU A 78 7.19 -0.33 4.07
CA LEU A 78 6.97 0.14 5.45
C LEU A 78 5.48 0.45 5.65
N LEU A 79 4.92 0.02 6.76
CA LEU A 79 3.50 0.15 7.10
C LEU A 79 3.38 0.56 8.57
N ASN A 80 2.69 1.64 8.92
CA ASN A 80 2.48 1.98 10.33
C ASN A 80 1.44 1.03 10.97
N THR A 81 1.85 0.25 11.98
CA THR A 81 1.01 -0.81 12.57
C THR A 81 -0.16 -0.29 13.37
N ASP A 82 -0.13 0.98 13.80
CA ASP A 82 -1.27 1.62 14.47
C ASP A 82 -2.49 1.78 13.55
N TYR A 83 -2.33 1.61 12.24
CA TYR A 83 -3.42 1.65 11.25
C TYR A 83 -4.04 0.28 10.90
N PHE A 84 -3.59 -0.83 11.50
CA PHE A 84 -4.14 -2.17 11.22
C PHE A 84 -4.55 -2.89 12.52
N GLU A 85 -5.80 -3.34 12.60
CA GLU A 85 -6.23 -4.24 13.67
C GLU A 85 -5.75 -5.68 13.37
N GLN A 86 -4.73 -6.16 14.09
CA GLN A 86 -4.39 -7.57 14.05
C GLN A 86 -5.33 -8.41 14.96
N PRO A 87 -5.82 -9.58 14.52
CA PRO A 87 -5.65 -10.20 13.20
C PRO A 87 -6.90 -10.07 12.31
N ALA A 88 -6.93 -9.09 11.41
CA ALA A 88 -7.93 -9.06 10.34
C ALA A 88 -7.83 -10.33 9.45
N PRO A 89 -8.90 -11.13 9.30
CA PRO A 89 -8.86 -12.38 8.54
C PRO A 89 -8.92 -12.19 7.01
N ASP A 90 -9.21 -10.97 6.55
CA ASP A 90 -9.39 -10.61 5.15
C ASP A 90 -8.49 -9.44 4.73
N VAL A 91 -8.43 -9.18 3.42
CA VAL A 91 -7.51 -8.19 2.82
C VAL A 91 -7.80 -6.79 3.37
N ASP A 92 -6.95 -6.35 4.29
CA ASP A 92 -7.02 -5.04 4.93
C ASP A 92 -6.97 -3.90 3.89
N PRO A 93 -7.99 -3.03 3.81
CA PRO A 93 -8.04 -1.93 2.83
C PRO A 93 -6.90 -0.89 2.99
N MET A 94 -6.40 -0.65 4.20
CA MET A 94 -5.23 0.21 4.44
C MET A 94 -3.94 -0.47 3.99
N LEU A 95 -3.80 -1.79 4.19
CA LEU A 95 -2.66 -2.53 3.64
C LEU A 95 -2.62 -2.43 2.10
N VAL A 96 -3.79 -2.44 1.45
CA VAL A 96 -3.88 -2.23 0.01
C VAL A 96 -3.53 -0.80 -0.40
N HIS A 97 -3.90 0.22 0.37
CA HIS A 97 -3.49 1.62 0.14
C HIS A 97 -1.97 1.74 -0.02
N GLU A 98 -1.22 1.17 0.93
CA GLU A 98 0.24 1.20 0.94
C GLU A 98 0.85 0.37 -0.20
N ILE A 99 0.24 -0.78 -0.52
CA ILE A 99 0.67 -1.58 -1.67
C ILE A 99 0.48 -0.80 -2.97
N CYS A 100 -0.61 -0.05 -3.15
CA CYS A 100 -0.85 0.78 -4.33
C CYS A 100 0.27 1.81 -4.57
N HIS A 101 0.80 2.43 -3.51
CA HIS A 101 1.94 3.36 -3.61
C HIS A 101 3.17 2.65 -4.17
N GLY A 102 3.50 1.49 -3.60
CA GLY A 102 4.64 0.71 -4.05
C GLY A 102 4.54 0.25 -5.50
N LEU A 103 3.35 -0.12 -5.98
CA LEU A 103 3.16 -0.55 -7.38
C LEU A 103 3.35 0.59 -8.39
N ASP A 104 2.83 1.78 -8.11
CA ASP A 104 3.07 2.97 -8.93
C ASP A 104 4.55 3.36 -8.94
N GLN A 105 5.17 3.39 -7.76
CA GLN A 105 6.59 3.70 -7.59
C GLN A 105 7.54 2.63 -8.16
N LEU A 106 7.06 1.40 -8.39
CA LEU A 106 7.77 0.36 -9.14
C LEU A 106 7.55 0.47 -10.66
N ASN A 107 6.71 1.42 -11.08
CA ASN A 107 6.26 1.65 -12.45
C ASN A 107 5.59 0.42 -13.10
N LEU A 108 4.92 -0.41 -12.28
CA LEU A 108 4.21 -1.59 -12.77
C LEU A 108 2.85 -1.19 -13.41
N ALA A 109 2.16 -2.15 -13.99
CA ALA A 109 0.75 -2.01 -14.35
C ALA A 109 -0.11 -2.81 -13.35
N PRO A 110 -1.34 -2.35 -13.04
CA PRO A 110 -2.35 -3.19 -12.39
C PRO A 110 -2.55 -4.48 -13.20
N PRO A 111 -2.71 -5.65 -12.58
CA PRO A 111 -2.86 -6.90 -13.33
C PRO A 111 -4.25 -7.01 -13.95
N GLY A 112 -4.28 -7.37 -15.23
CA GLY A 112 -5.51 -7.37 -16.01
C GLY A 112 -5.82 -6.00 -16.60
N GLN A 113 -7.09 -5.78 -16.96
CA GLN A 113 -7.52 -4.60 -17.70
C GLN A 113 -8.09 -3.54 -16.76
N ILE A 114 -7.55 -2.31 -16.86
CA ILE A 114 -8.14 -1.12 -16.26
C ILE A 114 -9.30 -0.64 -17.13
N THR A 115 -10.48 -0.57 -16.51
CA THR A 115 -11.76 -0.21 -17.12
C THR A 115 -12.04 1.30 -17.02
N ASP A 116 -13.09 1.77 -17.70
CA ASP A 116 -13.55 3.17 -17.53
C ASP A 116 -14.16 3.43 -16.15
N LEU A 117 -14.70 2.38 -15.50
CA LEU A 117 -15.13 2.43 -14.10
C LEU A 117 -13.94 2.72 -13.17
N ASP A 118 -12.84 1.98 -13.33
CA ASP A 118 -11.62 2.20 -12.54
C ASP A 118 -11.05 3.61 -12.79
N ARG A 119 -11.07 4.09 -14.04
CA ARG A 119 -10.62 5.45 -14.40
C ARG A 119 -11.50 6.55 -13.78
N HIS A 120 -12.82 6.39 -13.81
CA HIS A 120 -13.76 7.33 -13.18
C HIS A 120 -13.54 7.37 -11.66
N ASN A 121 -13.50 6.21 -11.00
CA ASN A 121 -13.31 6.13 -9.56
C ASN A 121 -11.94 6.67 -9.13
N ALA A 122 -10.88 6.47 -9.92
CA ALA A 122 -9.57 7.07 -9.68
C ALA A 122 -9.58 8.60 -9.72
N GLN A 123 -10.35 9.21 -10.63
CA GLN A 123 -10.52 10.66 -10.69
C GLN A 123 -11.26 11.17 -9.45
N VAL A 124 -12.34 10.51 -9.05
CA VAL A 124 -13.09 10.84 -7.82
C VAL A 124 -12.22 10.71 -6.57
N ILE A 125 -11.38 9.67 -6.47
CA ILE A 125 -10.39 9.54 -5.39
C ILE A 125 -9.46 10.75 -5.41
N PHE A 126 -8.85 11.06 -6.56
CA PHE A 126 -7.88 12.14 -6.70
C PHE A 126 -8.46 13.53 -6.35
N GLU A 127 -9.72 13.79 -6.74
CA GLU A 127 -10.45 15.03 -6.42
C GLU A 127 -10.89 15.12 -4.96
N ALA A 128 -11.02 14.00 -4.25
CA ALA A 128 -11.41 13.98 -2.84
C ALA A 128 -10.28 14.38 -1.87
N TYR A 129 -9.02 14.23 -2.30
CA TYR A 129 -7.84 14.66 -1.54
C TYR A 129 -7.71 16.18 -1.49
N ASP A 130 -7.02 16.67 -0.46
CA ASP A 130 -6.53 18.06 -0.42
C ASP A 130 -5.32 18.22 -1.37
N PRO A 131 -5.29 19.25 -2.25
CA PRO A 131 -4.10 19.58 -3.03
C PRO A 131 -2.82 19.83 -2.21
N GLU A 132 -2.93 20.21 -0.93
CA GLU A 132 -1.77 20.33 -0.03
C GLU A 132 -1.33 18.96 0.56
N ALA A 133 -2.25 17.99 0.66
CA ALA A 133 -1.95 16.61 1.05
C ALA A 133 -1.23 15.79 -0.04
N TRP A 134 -1.14 16.31 -1.29
CA TRP A 134 -0.41 15.68 -2.40
C TRP A 134 1.09 15.42 -2.10
N SER A 135 1.64 16.00 -1.03
CA SER A 135 2.99 15.70 -0.53
C SER A 135 3.22 14.22 -0.17
N ALA A 136 2.18 13.45 0.12
CA ALA A 136 2.25 12.01 0.40
C ALA A 136 2.30 11.09 -0.85
N GLY A 137 2.24 11.65 -2.07
CA GLY A 137 2.40 10.89 -3.31
C GLY A 137 1.13 10.28 -3.89
N HIS A 138 -0.05 10.56 -3.31
CA HIS A 138 -1.38 10.18 -3.81
C HIS A 138 -1.66 10.81 -5.19
N ASN A 139 -1.22 10.15 -6.26
CA ASN A 139 -1.38 10.61 -7.63
C ASN A 139 -2.45 9.82 -8.40
N GLY A 140 -2.82 10.28 -9.60
CA GLY A 140 -3.87 9.65 -10.40
C GLY A 140 -3.64 8.17 -10.75
N ARG A 141 -2.39 7.70 -10.83
CA ARG A 141 -2.09 6.27 -11.06
C ARG A 141 -2.18 5.44 -9.79
N TRP A 142 -1.76 5.98 -8.65
CA TRP A 142 -2.08 5.40 -7.34
C TRP A 142 -3.61 5.26 -7.16
N GLY A 143 -4.38 6.29 -7.50
CA GLY A 143 -5.84 6.26 -7.48
C GLY A 143 -6.44 5.17 -8.38
N GLN A 144 -5.84 4.92 -9.56
CA GLN A 144 -6.22 3.81 -10.45
C GLN A 144 -5.96 2.43 -9.84
N TYR A 145 -4.83 2.24 -9.14
CA TYR A 145 -4.56 1.01 -8.40
C TYR A 145 -5.60 0.77 -7.30
N LEU A 146 -5.97 1.81 -6.56
CA LEU A 146 -6.93 1.68 -5.46
C LEU A 146 -8.35 1.42 -5.96
N ALA A 147 -8.79 2.15 -6.99
CA ALA A 147 -10.08 1.93 -7.65
C ALA A 147 -10.22 0.50 -8.22
N TRP A 148 -9.19 0.02 -8.93
CA TRP A 148 -9.12 -1.36 -9.43
C TRP A 148 -9.19 -2.37 -8.27
N SER A 149 -8.46 -2.12 -7.18
CA SER A 149 -8.43 -3.01 -6.02
C SER A 149 -9.80 -3.09 -5.34
N GLY A 150 -10.51 -1.97 -5.18
CA GLY A 150 -11.86 -1.95 -4.65
C GLY A 150 -12.85 -2.76 -5.51
N ARG A 151 -12.78 -2.62 -6.84
CA ARG A 151 -13.59 -3.45 -7.75
C ARG A 151 -13.26 -4.94 -7.60
N ARG A 152 -11.99 -5.31 -7.55
CA ARG A 152 -11.57 -6.71 -7.37
C ARG A 152 -11.96 -7.28 -6.01
N SER A 153 -11.97 -6.45 -4.95
CA SER A 153 -12.45 -6.81 -3.62
C SER A 153 -13.93 -7.21 -3.66
N VAL A 154 -14.78 -6.42 -4.32
CA VAL A 154 -16.22 -6.73 -4.52
C VAL A 154 -16.42 -7.96 -5.41
N GLU A 155 -15.71 -8.06 -6.54
CA GLU A 155 -15.78 -9.22 -7.44
C GLU A 155 -15.37 -10.55 -6.76
N LEU A 156 -14.58 -10.49 -5.70
CA LEU A 156 -14.15 -11.63 -4.89
C LEU A 156 -14.96 -11.81 -3.59
N GLY A 157 -15.98 -10.98 -3.36
CA GLY A 157 -16.84 -11.04 -2.16
C GLY A 157 -16.15 -10.65 -0.85
N ARG A 158 -15.05 -9.90 -0.91
CA ARG A 158 -14.25 -9.46 0.25
C ARG A 158 -14.79 -8.19 0.92
N THR A 159 -15.48 -7.33 0.17
CA THR A 159 -16.19 -6.13 0.65
C THR A 159 -17.55 -6.01 -0.04
N ALA A 160 -18.52 -5.32 0.57
CA ALA A 160 -19.87 -5.23 0.01
C ALA A 160 -20.00 -4.20 -1.11
N SER A 161 -19.13 -3.18 -1.14
CA SER A 161 -19.07 -2.17 -2.21
C SER A 161 -17.66 -1.64 -2.47
N ILE A 162 -17.47 -1.00 -3.62
CA ILE A 162 -16.25 -0.30 -4.02
C ILE A 162 -16.10 0.96 -3.17
N SER A 163 -17.19 1.71 -2.95
CA SER A 163 -17.22 2.89 -2.09
C SER A 163 -16.82 2.57 -0.65
N GLU A 164 -17.34 1.49 -0.06
CA GLU A 164 -16.93 1.03 1.28
C GLU A 164 -15.43 0.69 1.34
N PHE A 165 -14.92 -0.10 0.39
CA PHE A 165 -13.50 -0.44 0.33
C PHE A 165 -12.63 0.82 0.28
N ILE A 166 -12.92 1.76 -0.62
CA ILE A 166 -12.14 3.01 -0.76
C ILE A 166 -12.25 3.88 0.51
N LYS A 167 -13.42 3.92 1.15
CA LYS A 167 -13.62 4.66 2.40
C LYS A 167 -12.84 4.07 3.58
N LEU A 168 -12.59 2.77 3.59
CA LEU A 168 -11.74 2.09 4.56
C LEU A 168 -10.25 2.22 4.21
N SER A 169 -9.90 2.23 2.91
CA SER A 169 -8.54 2.48 2.43
C SER A 169 -8.07 3.93 2.57
N ILE A 170 -8.96 4.90 2.75
CA ILE A 170 -8.59 6.32 2.85
C ILE A 170 -9.22 6.90 4.13
N PRO A 171 -8.41 7.24 5.15
CA PRO A 171 -8.89 7.88 6.37
C PRO A 171 -9.68 9.16 6.08
N ALA A 172 -10.71 9.44 6.87
CA ALA A 172 -11.61 10.57 6.60
C ALA A 172 -10.91 11.95 6.59
N TYR A 173 -9.82 12.11 7.35
CA TYR A 173 -9.03 13.34 7.40
C TYR A 173 -8.22 13.59 6.11
N ASP A 174 -7.86 12.54 5.36
CA ASP A 174 -7.09 12.65 4.11
C ASP A 174 -7.96 13.02 2.90
N ARG A 175 -9.29 12.90 3.02
CA ARG A 175 -10.26 13.15 1.94
C ARG A 175 -11.31 14.22 2.28
N PRO A 176 -10.88 15.47 2.59
CA PRO A 176 -11.79 16.54 3.01
C PRO A 176 -12.82 16.93 1.93
N ASN A 177 -12.51 16.68 0.65
CA ASN A 177 -13.38 17.02 -0.48
C ASN A 177 -14.28 15.83 -0.92
N TRP A 178 -14.37 14.77 -0.12
CA TRP A 178 -15.11 13.55 -0.49
C TRP A 178 -16.61 13.80 -0.75
N GLN A 179 -17.08 13.37 -1.92
CA GLN A 179 -18.49 13.45 -2.31
C GLN A 179 -19.16 12.08 -2.21
N ASP A 180 -20.18 11.97 -1.34
CA ASP A 180 -20.95 10.74 -1.22
C ASP A 180 -21.76 10.43 -2.49
N GLY A 181 -21.67 9.17 -2.94
CA GLY A 181 -22.28 8.71 -4.19
C GLY A 181 -21.48 9.00 -5.47
N ALA A 182 -20.33 9.67 -5.40
CA ALA A 182 -19.49 9.95 -6.58
C ALA A 182 -18.73 8.71 -7.09
N ILE A 183 -18.36 7.79 -6.19
CA ILE A 183 -17.83 6.46 -6.54
C ILE A 183 -18.93 5.63 -7.19
N ARG A 184 -18.62 5.05 -8.35
CA ARG A 184 -19.49 4.13 -9.07
C ARG A 184 -19.19 2.69 -8.68
N GLU A 185 -20.26 1.89 -8.61
CA GLU A 185 -20.21 0.46 -8.26
C GLU A 185 -20.24 -0.46 -9.50
N LYS A 186 -20.57 0.09 -10.68
CA LYS A 186 -20.77 -0.60 -11.97
C LYS A 186 -20.45 0.33 -13.13
#